data_AF-A0A060BWI2-F1
#
_entry.id   AF-A0A060BWI2-F1
#
_cell.length_a   1.000
_cell.length_b   1.000
_cell.length_c   1.000
_cell.angle_alpha   90.00
_cell.angle_beta   90.00
_cell.angle_gamma   90.00
#
_symmetry.space_group_name_H-M   'P 1'
#
loop_
_entity.id
_entity.type
_entity.pdbx_description
1 polymer ?
#
loop_
_entity_poly.entity_id
_entity_poly.type
_entity_poly.pdbx_seq_one_letter_code
_entity_poly.pdbx_strand_id
1 'polypeptide(L)'
;MFVSGCNLQKCCFKGTSVFIENSEENGGWRGWDVDAITFNDDVTTGALELFRNIVQGDKSFAWLDTDIKKRIEQAFDKGVNLVLACQILQNGVKSGWAQQYDNDSLIPVKARTFELPGITANETS
;
A
#
# COMPACT_ATOMS: atom_id res chain seq x y z
N MET A 1 -2.95 35.97 -12.32
CA MET A 1 -1.62 35.62 -11.77
C MET A 1 -1.74 34.22 -11.16
N PHE A 2 -1.44 33.18 -11.94
CA PHE A 2 -1.52 31.78 -11.51
C PHE A 2 -0.13 31.32 -11.06
N VAL A 3 0.15 31.43 -9.77
CA VAL A 3 1.33 30.80 -9.16
C VAL A 3 0.84 30.03 -7.95
N SER A 4 0.36 28.79 -8.14
CA SER A 4 0.02 27.92 -7.00
C SER A 4 -0.05 26.40 -7.31
N GLY A 5 -0.08 25.95 -8.57
CA GLY A 5 -0.20 24.50 -8.88
C GLY A 5 1.12 23.71 -8.86
N CYS A 6 2.25 24.36 -9.19
CA CYS A 6 3.49 23.64 -9.52
C CYS A 6 4.19 23.00 -8.31
N ASN A 7 3.97 23.50 -7.09
CA ASN A 7 4.60 22.93 -5.88
C ASN A 7 3.81 21.75 -5.31
N LEU A 8 2.47 21.81 -5.30
CA LEU A 8 1.66 20.69 -4.82
C LEU A 8 1.81 19.45 -5.72
N GLN A 9 1.81 19.63 -7.04
CA GLN A 9 2.01 18.51 -7.98
C GLN A 9 3.39 17.87 -7.81
N LYS A 10 4.45 18.67 -7.59
CA LYS A 10 5.79 18.15 -7.30
C LYS A 10 5.86 17.42 -5.96
N CYS A 11 5.20 17.91 -4.92
CA CYS A 11 5.13 17.23 -3.63
C CYS A 11 4.33 15.92 -3.74
N CYS A 12 3.21 15.93 -4.47
CA CYS A 12 2.42 14.75 -4.75
C CYS A 12 3.25 13.72 -5.52
N PHE A 13 3.97 14.14 -6.57
CA PHE A 13 4.86 13.26 -7.32
C PHE A 13 5.97 12.65 -6.46
N LYS A 14 6.63 13.45 -5.61
CA LYS A 14 7.64 12.94 -4.67
C LYS A 14 7.06 11.95 -3.67
N GLY A 15 5.83 12.18 -3.20
CA GLY A 15 5.12 11.21 -2.37
C GLY A 15 4.89 9.92 -3.13
N THR A 16 4.29 10.01 -4.32
CA THR A 16 3.99 8.85 -5.19
C THR A 16 5.26 8.07 -5.56
N SER A 17 6.38 8.73 -5.86
CA SER A 17 7.64 8.04 -6.15
C SER A 17 8.16 7.24 -4.96
N VAL A 18 8.06 7.79 -3.74
CA VAL A 18 8.42 7.07 -2.50
C VAL A 18 7.51 5.86 -2.30
N PHE A 19 6.21 5.96 -2.59
CA PHE A 19 5.31 4.81 -2.53
C PHE A 19 5.65 3.76 -3.59
N ILE A 20 5.94 4.16 -4.83
CA ILE A 20 6.34 3.23 -5.89
C ILE A 20 7.63 2.51 -5.47
N GLU A 21 8.68 3.24 -5.08
CA GLU A 21 10.00 2.70 -4.71
C GLU A 21 9.94 1.72 -3.54
N ASN A 22 9.13 2.01 -2.50
CA ASN A 22 8.97 1.11 -1.36
C ASN A 22 8.23 -0.19 -1.71
N SER A 23 7.45 -0.22 -2.79
CA SER A 23 6.64 -1.38 -3.19
C SER A 23 7.36 -2.35 -4.16
N GLU A 24 8.57 -2.05 -4.61
CA GLU A 24 9.10 -2.68 -5.82
C GLU A 24 9.46 -4.17 -5.68
N GLU A 25 9.69 -4.70 -4.48
CA GLU A 25 10.09 -6.10 -4.27
C GLU A 25 8.91 -7.06 -4.01
N ASN A 26 8.11 -6.83 -2.97
CA ASN A 26 6.97 -7.69 -2.59
C ASN A 26 5.59 -7.05 -2.79
N GLY A 27 5.52 -5.78 -3.22
CA GLY A 27 4.28 -5.02 -3.37
C GLY A 27 3.74 -4.40 -2.08
N GLY A 28 4.50 -4.45 -0.98
CA GLY A 28 4.09 -3.99 0.34
C GLY A 28 4.71 -2.65 0.72
N TRP A 29 4.19 -2.06 1.80
CA TRP A 29 4.70 -0.82 2.34
C TRP A 29 5.08 -0.97 3.80
N ARG A 30 6.24 -0.44 4.15
CA ARG A 30 6.76 -0.44 5.50
C ARG A 30 6.18 0.73 6.31
N GLY A 31 5.62 0.42 7.47
CA GLY A 31 5.20 1.38 8.49
C GLY A 31 6.38 2.03 9.21
N TRP A 32 6.08 2.98 10.09
CA TRP A 32 7.13 3.73 10.81
C TRP A 32 7.65 3.01 12.05
N ASP A 33 6.84 2.15 12.65
CA ASP A 33 6.99 1.52 13.96
C ASP A 33 7.72 0.18 13.93
N VAL A 34 7.59 -0.55 12.82
CA VAL A 34 8.26 -1.84 12.61
C VAL A 34 8.74 -1.98 11.16
N ASP A 35 9.82 -2.75 10.97
CA ASP A 35 10.27 -3.14 9.64
C ASP A 35 9.49 -4.36 9.15
N ALA A 36 8.27 -4.11 8.69
CA ALA A 36 7.30 -5.11 8.25
C ALA A 36 6.33 -4.50 7.25
N ILE A 37 5.71 -5.34 6.41
CA ILE A 37 4.58 -4.94 5.58
C ILE A 37 3.46 -4.49 6.51
N THR A 38 2.96 -3.27 6.34
CA THR A 38 2.04 -2.64 7.28
C THR A 38 0.70 -2.38 6.60
N PHE A 39 -0.34 -3.00 7.16
CA PHE A 39 -1.74 -2.73 6.83
C PHE A 39 -2.29 -1.65 7.77
N ASN A 40 -1.88 -1.71 9.05
CA ASN A 40 -2.30 -0.80 10.10
C ASN A 40 -2.36 0.68 9.67
N ASP A 41 -3.41 1.37 10.11
CA ASP A 41 -3.69 2.77 9.76
C ASP A 41 -3.79 2.99 8.24
N ASP A 42 -4.32 2.00 7.52
CA ASP A 42 -4.54 2.01 6.07
C ASP A 42 -3.28 2.25 5.22
N VAL A 43 -2.09 1.90 5.72
CA VAL A 43 -0.83 2.17 5.00
C VAL A 43 -0.81 1.49 3.63
N THR A 44 -1.10 0.19 3.59
CA THR A 44 -1.13 -0.57 2.34
C THR A 44 -2.41 -0.30 1.53
N THR A 45 -3.58 -0.28 2.18
CA THR A 45 -4.88 -0.11 1.53
C THR A 45 -5.04 1.29 0.94
N GLY A 46 -4.62 2.34 1.65
CA GLY A 46 -4.64 3.73 1.18
C GLY A 46 -3.68 3.97 0.01
N ALA A 47 -2.49 3.34 0.02
CA ALA A 47 -1.57 3.37 -1.12
C ALA A 47 -2.21 2.73 -2.37
N LEU A 48 -2.85 1.57 -2.20
CA LEU A 48 -3.56 0.89 -3.27
C LEU A 48 -4.77 1.67 -3.76
N GLU A 49 -5.51 2.36 -2.89
CA GLU A 49 -6.63 3.21 -3.30
C GLU A 49 -6.14 4.39 -4.16
N LEU A 50 -5.05 5.06 -3.76
CA LEU A 50 -4.42 6.09 -4.57
C LEU A 50 -4.04 5.56 -5.96
N PHE A 51 -3.37 4.40 -6.01
CA PHE A 51 -2.94 3.81 -7.26
C PHE A 51 -4.13 3.38 -8.12
N ARG A 52 -5.19 2.82 -7.51
CA ARG A 52 -6.44 2.49 -8.18
C ARG A 52 -7.07 3.71 -8.85
N ASN A 53 -7.14 4.85 -8.17
CA ASN A 53 -7.71 6.07 -8.74
C ASN A 53 -6.93 6.54 -9.98
N ILE A 54 -5.60 6.42 -9.94
CA ILE A 54 -4.72 6.75 -11.07
C ILE A 54 -4.94 5.78 -12.24
N VAL A 55 -4.98 4.47 -11.97
CA VAL A 55 -5.22 3.41 -12.96
C VAL A 55 -6.61 3.54 -13.59
N GLN A 56 -7.62 3.93 -12.82
CA GLN A 56 -8.98 4.16 -13.31
C GLN A 56 -9.15 5.49 -14.07
N GLY A 57 -8.08 6.29 -14.20
CA GLY A 57 -8.08 7.48 -15.02
C GLY A 57 -8.71 8.71 -14.37
N ASP A 58 -8.63 8.85 -13.05
CA ASP A 58 -9.05 10.07 -12.37
C ASP A 58 -8.30 11.29 -12.95
N LYS A 59 -9.08 12.28 -13.40
CA LYS A 59 -8.60 13.49 -14.07
C LYS A 59 -7.69 14.34 -13.17
N SER A 60 -7.77 14.19 -11.85
CA SER A 60 -6.89 14.82 -10.87
C SER A 60 -5.41 14.45 -11.08
N PHE A 61 -5.16 13.32 -11.74
CA PHE A 61 -3.82 12.79 -12.06
C PHE A 61 -3.49 12.85 -13.55
N ALA A 62 -4.25 13.59 -14.35
CA ALA A 62 -4.03 13.72 -15.80
C ALA A 62 -2.64 14.31 -16.16
N TRP A 63 -2.02 15.01 -15.21
CA TRP A 63 -0.68 15.61 -15.34
C TRP A 63 0.48 14.61 -15.20
N LEU A 64 0.22 13.38 -14.74
CA LEU A 64 1.23 12.32 -14.72
C LEU A 64 1.54 11.84 -16.14
N ASP A 65 2.82 11.64 -16.44
CA ASP A 65 3.25 11.06 -17.71
C ASP A 65 2.90 9.56 -17.80
N THR A 66 2.98 9.03 -19.03
CA THR A 66 2.61 7.66 -19.33
C THR A 66 3.51 6.64 -18.65
N ASP A 67 4.80 6.94 -18.49
CA ASP A 67 5.76 6.01 -17.89
C ASP A 67 5.51 5.86 -16.39
N ILE A 68 5.19 6.95 -15.70
CA ILE A 68 4.78 6.94 -14.29
C ILE A 68 3.49 6.14 -14.13
N LYS A 69 2.47 6.41 -14.97
CA LYS A 69 1.20 5.67 -14.91
C LYS A 69 1.40 4.16 -15.05
N LYS A 70 2.29 3.74 -15.95
CA LYS A 70 2.64 2.33 -16.14
C LYS A 70 3.33 1.73 -14.92
N ARG A 71 4.25 2.46 -14.28
CA ARG A 71 4.88 2.00 -13.02
C ARG A 71 3.85 1.86 -11.90
N ILE A 72 2.90 2.79 -11.81
CA ILE A 72 1.82 2.75 -10.83
C ILE A 72 0.90 1.56 -11.07
N GLU A 73 0.54 1.27 -12.33
CA GLU A 73 -0.24 0.08 -12.69
C GLU A 73 0.47 -1.21 -12.26
N GLN A 74 1.77 -1.32 -12.54
CA GLN A 74 2.57 -2.47 -12.11
C GLN A 74 2.65 -2.60 -10.58
N ALA A 75 2.81 -1.49 -9.86
CA ALA A 75 2.85 -1.48 -8.40
C ALA A 75 1.49 -1.82 -7.79
N PHE A 76 0.39 -1.34 -8.41
CA PHE A 76 -0.97 -1.69 -8.03
C PHE A 76 -1.22 -3.20 -8.15
N ASP A 77 -0.87 -3.79 -9.29
CA ASP A 77 -1.04 -5.23 -9.51
C ASP A 77 -0.23 -6.06 -8.50
N LYS A 78 1.01 -5.65 -8.21
CA LYS A 78 1.84 -6.30 -7.18
C LYS A 78 1.20 -6.21 -5.80
N GLY A 79 0.75 -5.03 -5.38
CA GLY A 79 0.16 -4.86 -4.06
C GLY A 79 -1.19 -5.56 -3.91
N VAL A 80 -2.01 -5.65 -4.97
CA VAL A 80 -3.22 -6.49 -4.96
C VAL A 80 -2.86 -7.97 -4.76
N ASN A 81 -1.84 -8.48 -5.47
CA ASN A 81 -1.36 -9.84 -5.27
C ASN A 81 -0.85 -10.07 -3.85
N LEU A 82 -0.16 -9.10 -3.27
CA LEU A 82 0.31 -9.16 -1.89
C LEU A 82 -0.87 -9.24 -0.90
N VAL A 83 -1.86 -8.36 -1.03
CA VAL A 83 -3.06 -8.37 -0.17
C VAL A 83 -3.73 -9.75 -0.21
N LEU A 84 -3.85 -10.35 -1.39
CA LEU A 84 -4.41 -11.69 -1.53
C LEU A 84 -3.54 -12.79 -0.90
N ALA A 85 -2.21 -12.66 -0.99
CA ALA A 85 -1.26 -13.60 -0.39
C ALA A 85 -1.23 -13.52 1.15
N CYS A 86 -1.45 -12.34 1.72
CA CYS A 86 -1.50 -12.10 3.17
C CYS A 86 -2.83 -12.52 3.83
N GLN A 87 -3.85 -12.89 3.05
CA GLN A 87 -5.16 -13.24 3.61
C GLN A 87 -5.05 -14.51 4.48
N ILE A 88 -5.41 -14.37 5.76
CA ILE A 88 -5.23 -15.44 6.74
C ILE A 88 -6.23 -16.57 6.49
N LEU A 89 -5.75 -17.81 6.46
CA LEU A 89 -6.58 -19.01 6.45
C LEU A 89 -6.79 -19.52 7.88
N GLN A 90 -8.04 -19.51 8.35
CA GLN A 90 -8.42 -20.19 9.59
C GLN A 90 -9.11 -21.51 9.24
N ASN A 91 -8.50 -22.62 9.62
CA ASN A 91 -9.01 -23.97 9.33
C ASN A 91 -9.33 -24.20 7.83
N GLY A 92 -8.47 -23.67 6.95
CA GLY A 92 -8.64 -23.77 5.49
C GLY A 92 -9.65 -22.78 4.89
N VAL A 93 -10.27 -21.91 5.68
CA VAL A 93 -11.21 -20.88 5.22
C VAL A 93 -10.56 -19.50 5.25
N LYS A 94 -10.71 -18.75 4.16
CA LYS A 94 -10.28 -17.34 4.08
C LYS A 94 -11.00 -16.51 5.13
N SER A 95 -10.23 -15.79 5.93
CA SER A 95 -10.72 -14.96 7.03
C SER A 95 -10.39 -13.49 6.75
N GLY A 96 -9.62 -12.84 7.62
CA GLY A 96 -9.23 -11.43 7.49
C GLY A 96 -7.72 -11.23 7.35
N TRP A 97 -7.28 -10.04 7.76
CA TRP A 97 -5.88 -9.61 7.72
C TRP A 97 -5.40 -9.19 9.11
N ALA A 98 -4.09 -9.24 9.30
CA ALA A 98 -3.40 -8.71 10.46
C ALA A 98 -2.90 -7.29 10.20
N GLN A 99 -2.51 -6.59 11.27
CA GLN A 99 -1.94 -5.25 11.17
C GLN A 99 -0.59 -5.22 10.43
N GLN A 100 0.27 -6.22 10.66
CA GLN A 100 1.60 -6.29 10.06
C GLN A 100 1.98 -7.72 9.64
N TYR A 101 2.82 -7.81 8.62
CA TYR A 101 3.33 -9.07 8.07
C TYR A 101 4.84 -9.00 7.83
N ASP A 102 5.52 -10.10 8.09
CA ASP A 102 6.92 -10.26 7.71
C ASP A 102 7.12 -10.06 6.20
N ASN A 103 8.21 -9.40 5.81
CA ASN A 103 8.46 -8.99 4.42
C ASN A 103 8.63 -10.17 3.45
N ASP A 104 9.13 -11.30 3.95
CA ASP A 104 9.48 -12.46 3.13
C ASP A 104 8.45 -13.58 3.27
N SER A 105 8.12 -13.94 4.51
CA SER A 105 7.25 -15.09 4.79
C SER A 105 5.75 -14.76 4.67
N LEU A 106 5.38 -13.48 4.68
CA LEU A 106 3.99 -13.01 4.68
C LEU A 106 3.16 -13.58 5.85
N ILE A 107 3.83 -13.92 6.95
CA ILE A 107 3.20 -14.37 8.18
C ILE A 107 2.94 -13.16 9.08
N PRO A 108 1.79 -13.08 9.78
CA PRO A 108 1.53 -12.02 10.74
C PRO A 108 2.66 -11.86 11.77
N VAL A 109 3.08 -10.62 12.01
CA VAL A 109 4.08 -10.26 13.03
C VAL A 109 3.51 -9.23 13.99
N LYS A 110 4.19 -9.04 15.12
CA LYS A 110 3.87 -7.98 16.07
C LYS A 110 4.50 -6.67 15.62
N ALA A 111 3.91 -5.56 16.02
CA ALA A 111 4.57 -4.25 16.01
C ALA A 111 4.98 -3.85 17.42
N ARG A 112 4.20 -3.01 18.09
CA ARG A 112 4.45 -2.61 19.49
C ARG A 112 4.25 -3.80 20.44
N THR A 113 4.78 -3.71 21.66
CA THR A 113 4.72 -4.80 22.66
C THR A 113 3.30 -5.32 22.92
N PHE A 114 2.28 -4.46 22.75
CA PHE A 114 0.87 -4.78 22.94
C PHE A 114 0.10 -5.07 21.64
N GLU A 115 0.74 -5.01 20.48
CA GLU A 115 0.14 -5.33 19.17
C GLU A 115 0.62 -6.71 18.73
N LEU A 116 -0.06 -7.74 19.22
CA LEU A 116 0.30 -9.12 18.94
C LEU A 116 -0.16 -9.56 17.54
N PRO A 117 0.50 -10.55 16.93
CA PRO A 117 0.08 -11.07 15.63
C PRO A 117 -1.33 -11.66 15.72
N GLY A 118 -2.22 -11.23 14.83
CA GLY A 118 -3.59 -11.72 14.80
C GLY A 118 -4.47 -10.97 13.80
N ILE A 119 -5.62 -11.55 13.46
CA ILE A 119 -6.61 -10.88 12.63
C ILE A 119 -7.13 -9.66 13.37
N THR A 120 -7.17 -8.52 12.70
CA THR A 120 -7.72 -7.28 13.23
C THR A 120 -8.94 -6.85 12.42
N ALA A 121 -10.02 -6.53 13.14
CA ALA A 121 -11.29 -6.17 12.50
C ALA A 121 -11.15 -4.91 11.63
N ASN A 122 -10.42 -3.90 12.12
CA ASN A 122 -10.23 -2.64 11.42
C ASN A 122 -9.48 -2.79 10.08
N GLU A 123 -8.51 -3.69 10.01
CA GLU A 123 -7.71 -3.91 8.77
C GLU A 123 -8.35 -4.95 7.85
N THR A 124 -9.53 -5.47 8.22
CA THR A 124 -10.28 -6.46 7.43
C THR A 124 -11.50 -5.86 6.73
N SER A 125 -12.05 -4.76 7.26
CA SER A 125 -13.31 -4.17 6.81
C SER A 125 -13.18 -3.23 5.61
#